data_AF-A0A7R9Q6W6-F1
#
_entry.id   AF-A0A7R9Q6W6-F1
#
_cell.length_a   1.000
_cell.length_b   1.000
_cell.length_c   1.000
_cell.angle_alpha   90.00
_cell.angle_beta   90.00
_cell.angle_gamma   90.00
#
_symmetry.space_group_name_H-M   'P 1'
#
loop_
_entity.id
_entity.type
_entity.pdbx_description
1 polymer ?
#
loop_
_entity_poly.entity_id
_entity_poly.type
_entity_poly.pdbx_seq_one_letter_code
_entity_poly.pdbx_strand_id
1 'polypeptide(L)'
;FYEARVDDITSDGQCTVVFKHRKVSEVCLVSLLKPIGRKRSKMSTNTSNSYDNRVKRQAVTDQKEYLKKKQQKKKERLKDLEEEREKDKVKWQSFNTKAYNKNLKGATKKSIFASPESVSGRVGVGTCGVGGKPMTEFTHQEKWKKEKAGSSGMVSGAHSRLAHNHRYK
;
A
#
# COMPACT_ATOMS: atom_id res chain seq x y z
N PHE A 1 19.76 44.13 0.06
CA PHE A 1 18.94 45.32 -0.23
C PHE A 1 18.34 45.79 1.07
N TYR A 2 18.57 47.04 1.43
CA TYR A 2 18.03 47.65 2.63
C TYR A 2 16.87 48.56 2.26
N GLU A 3 15.93 48.73 3.19
CA GLU A 3 14.80 49.62 3.00
C GLU A 3 15.26 51.07 3.15
N ALA A 4 15.02 51.87 2.12
CA ALA A 4 15.38 53.28 2.09
C ALA A 4 14.28 54.12 1.43
N ARG A 5 14.24 55.40 1.75
CA ARG A 5 13.41 56.41 1.10
C ARG A 5 14.30 57.24 0.16
N VAL A 6 13.86 57.43 -1.07
CA VAL A 6 14.51 58.36 -2.00
C VAL A 6 14.12 59.79 -1.61
N ASP A 7 15.11 60.65 -1.42
CA ASP A 7 14.92 62.05 -1.05
C ASP A 7 14.97 62.95 -2.29
N ASP A 8 15.99 62.77 -3.13
CA ASP A 8 16.16 63.51 -4.38
C ASP A 8 16.72 62.64 -5.52
N ILE A 9 16.39 63.01 -6.76
CA ILE A 9 16.85 62.34 -7.99
C ILE A 9 17.44 63.39 -8.92
N THR A 10 18.74 63.25 -9.21
CA THR A 10 19.45 64.10 -10.15
C THR A 10 19.23 63.63 -11.59
N SER A 11 19.31 64.55 -12.56
CA SER A 11 19.20 64.27 -14.00
C SER A 11 20.18 63.21 -14.51
N ASP A 12 21.31 63.04 -13.81
CA ASP A 12 22.43 62.20 -14.22
C ASP A 12 22.22 60.72 -13.83
N GLY A 13 21.03 60.37 -13.31
CA GLY A 13 20.67 59.00 -12.92
C GLY A 13 21.20 58.58 -11.55
N GLN A 14 21.72 59.52 -10.77
CA GLN A 14 22.04 59.36 -9.34
C GLN A 14 20.86 59.80 -8.48
N CYS A 15 20.73 59.20 -7.30
CA CYS A 15 19.71 59.55 -6.31
C CYS A 15 20.28 59.49 -4.90
N THR A 16 19.75 60.35 -4.03
CA THR A 16 20.09 60.38 -2.60
C THR A 16 19.05 59.57 -1.84
N VAL A 17 19.49 58.54 -1.13
CA VAL A 17 18.62 57.64 -0.36
C VAL A 17 18.89 57.75 1.13
N VAL A 18 17.84 57.77 1.93
CA VAL A 18 17.89 57.77 3.39
C VAL A 18 17.40 56.41 3.90
N PHE A 19 18.25 55.66 4.58
CA PHE A 19 17.89 54.34 5.09
C PHE A 19 16.87 54.43 6.23
N LYS A 20 15.84 53.57 6.24
CA LYS A 20 14.82 53.64 7.30
C LYS A 20 15.36 53.30 8.70
N HIS A 21 16.33 52.40 8.77
CA HIS A 21 16.89 51.90 10.02
C HIS A 21 18.17 52.64 10.46
N ARG A 22 18.67 53.57 9.65
CA ARG A 22 19.90 54.32 9.92
C ARG A 22 19.69 55.77 9.54
N LYS A 23 20.05 56.72 10.39
CA LYS A 23 19.98 58.16 10.09
C LYS A 23 21.14 58.62 9.20
N VAL A 24 21.44 57.83 8.18
CA VAL A 24 22.53 58.07 7.23
C VAL A 24 21.92 58.15 5.82
N SER A 25 22.35 59.15 5.07
CA SER A 25 22.02 59.34 3.65
C SER A 25 23.20 58.93 2.79
N GLU A 26 22.94 58.24 1.68
CA GLU A 26 23.96 57.84 0.71
C GLU A 26 23.50 58.19 -0.72
N VAL A 27 24.46 58.46 -1.59
CA VAL A 27 24.21 58.69 -3.03
C VAL A 27 24.43 57.38 -3.77
N CYS A 28 23.44 56.93 -4.54
CA CYS A 28 23.52 55.72 -5.34
C CYS A 28 22.86 55.89 -6.71
N LEU A 29 23.19 55.02 -7.66
CA LEU A 29 22.54 55.01 -8.97
C LEU A 29 21.09 54.48 -8.87
N VAL A 30 20.18 55.10 -9.61
CA VAL A 30 18.76 54.69 -9.68
C VAL A 30 18.62 53.25 -10.17
N SER A 31 19.54 52.78 -11.01
CA SER A 31 19.58 51.40 -11.53
C SER A 31 19.80 50.33 -10.45
N LEU A 32 20.35 50.71 -9.29
CA LEU A 32 20.61 49.80 -8.17
C LEU A 32 19.42 49.68 -7.21
N LEU A 33 18.38 50.50 -7.39
CA LEU A 33 17.18 50.47 -6.56
C LEU A 33 16.29 49.29 -6.93
N LYS A 34 15.77 48.61 -5.92
CA LYS A 34 14.70 47.62 -6.09
C LYS A 34 13.38 48.20 -5.58
N PRO A 35 12.26 47.98 -6.30
CA PRO A 35 10.96 48.39 -5.82
C PRO A 35 10.67 47.69 -4.49
N ILE A 36 10.24 48.46 -3.49
CA ILE A 36 9.80 47.89 -2.23
C ILE A 36 8.58 47.01 -2.51
N GLY A 37 8.70 45.72 -2.22
CA GLY A 37 7.76 44.72 -2.66
C GLY A 37 6.35 44.93 -2.10
N ARG A 38 5.51 45.69 -2.82
CA ARG A 38 4.11 45.29 -2.91
C ARG A 38 4.12 44.03 -3.75
N LYS A 39 3.65 42.90 -3.18
CA LYS A 39 3.26 41.73 -3.99
C LYS A 39 2.59 42.29 -5.23
N ARG A 40 3.13 42.00 -6.41
CA ARG A 40 2.57 42.44 -7.69
C ARG A 40 1.08 42.08 -7.67
N SER A 41 0.21 43.02 -7.28
CA SER A 41 -1.16 42.98 -7.74
C SER A 41 -0.98 43.07 -9.23
N LYS A 42 -1.32 42.00 -9.95
CA LYS A 42 -1.37 42.01 -11.42
C LYS A 42 -2.05 43.32 -11.79
N MET A 43 -1.27 44.27 -12.31
CA MET A 43 -1.78 45.47 -12.92
C MET A 43 -2.62 44.94 -14.09
N SER A 44 -3.94 44.85 -13.88
CA SER A 44 -4.87 44.58 -14.96
C SER A 44 -4.89 45.85 -15.78
N THR A 45 -3.95 45.97 -16.71
CA THR A 45 -4.06 46.95 -17.78
C THR A 45 -5.31 46.57 -18.55
N ASN A 46 -6.43 47.25 -18.28
CA ASN A 46 -7.73 47.09 -18.94
C ASN A 46 -7.70 47.53 -20.43
N THR A 47 -6.57 47.35 -21.12
CA THR A 47 -6.40 47.56 -22.55
C THR A 47 -6.07 46.25 -23.26
N SER A 48 -6.63 45.12 -22.79
CA SER A 48 -6.45 43.84 -23.44
C SER A 48 -7.13 43.87 -24.82
N ASN A 49 -6.33 44.06 -25.86
CA ASN A 49 -6.74 44.01 -27.25
C ASN A 49 -7.52 42.70 -27.48
N SER A 50 -8.69 42.74 -28.12
CA SER A 50 -9.58 41.56 -28.30
C SER A 50 -8.86 40.35 -28.93
N TYR A 51 -7.82 40.61 -29.72
CA TYR A 51 -6.91 39.59 -30.26
C TYR A 51 -6.12 38.83 -29.18
N ASP A 52 -5.52 39.52 -28.20
CA ASP A 52 -4.73 38.91 -27.13
C ASP A 52 -5.59 38.01 -26.23
N ASN A 53 -6.85 38.41 -25.97
CA ASN A 53 -7.79 37.56 -25.24
C ASN A 53 -8.18 36.28 -26.01
N ARG A 54 -8.29 36.35 -27.33
CA ARG A 54 -8.57 35.17 -28.18
C ARG A 54 -7.37 34.21 -28.20
N VAL A 55 -6.16 34.73 -28.38
CA VAL A 55 -4.92 33.93 -28.36
C VAL A 55 -4.73 33.26 -27.00
N LYS A 56 -4.95 33.97 -25.89
CA LYS A 56 -4.90 33.38 -24.54
C LYS A 56 -5.94 32.29 -24.33
N ARG A 57 -7.18 32.47 -24.84
CA ARG A 57 -8.22 31.44 -24.77
C ARG A 57 -7.84 30.19 -25.56
N GLN A 58 -7.30 30.36 -26.78
CA GLN A 58 -6.84 29.26 -27.63
C GLN A 58 -5.70 28.47 -26.97
N ALA A 59 -4.70 29.16 -26.41
CA ALA A 59 -3.61 28.50 -25.71
C ALA A 59 -4.09 27.67 -24.50
N VAL A 60 -5.12 28.14 -23.79
CA VAL A 60 -5.73 27.40 -22.66
C VAL A 60 -6.54 26.19 -23.14
N THR A 61 -7.23 26.28 -24.27
CA THR A 61 -7.95 25.13 -24.85
C THR A 61 -6.96 24.06 -25.32
N ASP A 62 -5.89 24.45 -26.00
CA ASP A 62 -4.88 23.52 -26.52
C ASP A 62 -4.16 22.78 -25.38
N GLN A 63 -3.88 23.47 -24.27
CA GLN A 63 -3.33 22.84 -23.06
C GLN A 63 -4.29 21.82 -22.45
N LYS A 64 -5.60 22.13 -22.39
CA LYS A 64 -6.61 21.19 -21.87
C LYS A 64 -6.73 19.96 -22.77
N GLU A 65 -6.71 20.13 -24.07
CA GLU A 65 -6.75 19.03 -25.03
C GLU A 65 -5.51 18.14 -24.95
N TYR A 66 -4.33 18.73 -24.84
CA TYR A 66 -3.09 18.00 -24.61
C TYR A 66 -3.14 17.16 -23.32
N LEU A 67 -3.61 17.74 -22.22
CA LEU A 67 -3.74 17.03 -20.94
C LEU A 67 -4.76 15.90 -21.01
N LYS A 68 -5.90 16.10 -21.70
CA LYS A 68 -6.89 15.04 -21.94
C LYS A 68 -6.29 13.89 -22.75
N LYS A 69 -5.59 14.18 -23.84
CA LYS A 69 -4.92 13.17 -24.67
C LYS A 69 -3.88 12.38 -23.88
N LYS A 70 -3.12 13.04 -23.00
CA LYS A 70 -2.15 12.39 -22.11
C LYS A 70 -2.81 11.45 -21.09
N GLN A 71 -3.92 11.89 -20.48
CA GLN A 71 -4.68 11.08 -19.53
C GLN A 71 -5.31 9.85 -20.19
N GLN A 72 -5.87 10.02 -21.39
CA GLN A 72 -6.46 8.92 -22.15
C GLN A 72 -5.43 7.84 -22.47
N LYS A 73 -4.26 8.21 -22.99
CA LYS A 73 -3.16 7.27 -23.25
C LYS A 73 -2.68 6.53 -21.98
N LYS A 74 -2.68 7.23 -20.83
CA LYS A 74 -2.32 6.60 -19.55
C LYS A 74 -3.37 5.56 -19.13
N LYS A 75 -4.66 5.88 -19.31
CA LYS A 75 -5.77 4.97 -19.01
C LYS A 75 -5.77 3.74 -19.90
N GLU A 76 -5.49 3.90 -21.19
CA GLU A 76 -5.34 2.81 -22.16
C GLU A 76 -4.20 1.87 -21.77
N ARG A 77 -3.00 2.39 -21.52
CA ARG A 77 -1.87 1.59 -21.05
C ARG A 77 -2.17 0.80 -19.77
N LEU A 78 -2.90 1.42 -18.83
CA LEU A 78 -3.28 0.74 -17.58
C LEU A 78 -4.28 -0.38 -17.86
N LYS A 79 -5.23 -0.16 -18.77
CA LYS A 79 -6.19 -1.16 -19.20
C LYS A 79 -5.49 -2.35 -19.88
N ASP A 80 -4.55 -2.09 -20.79
CA ASP A 80 -3.80 -3.14 -21.48
C ASP A 80 -2.98 -3.99 -20.50
N LEU A 81 -2.32 -3.35 -19.53
CA LEU A 81 -1.59 -4.04 -18.46
C LEU A 81 -2.51 -4.95 -17.63
N GLU A 82 -3.72 -4.49 -17.30
CA GLU A 82 -4.70 -5.29 -16.54
C GLU A 82 -5.22 -6.47 -17.37
N GLU A 83 -5.48 -6.26 -18.67
CA GLU A 83 -5.87 -7.34 -19.57
C GLU A 83 -4.77 -8.39 -19.74
N GLU A 84 -3.50 -7.98 -19.83
CA GLU A 84 -2.36 -8.90 -19.84
C GLU A 84 -2.25 -9.67 -18.52
N ARG A 85 -2.43 -9.01 -17.37
CA ARG A 85 -2.46 -9.68 -16.06
C ARG A 85 -3.56 -10.74 -15.98
N GLU A 86 -4.77 -10.42 -16.45
CA GLU A 86 -5.90 -11.36 -16.39
C GLU A 86 -5.69 -12.52 -17.38
N LYS A 87 -5.14 -12.27 -18.58
CA LYS A 87 -4.76 -13.33 -19.52
C LYS A 87 -3.77 -14.30 -18.90
N ASP A 88 -2.72 -13.80 -18.24
CA ASP A 88 -1.72 -14.65 -17.61
C ASP A 88 -2.26 -15.40 -16.40
N LYS A 89 -3.11 -14.76 -15.59
CA LYS A 89 -3.86 -15.44 -14.52
C LYS A 89 -4.74 -16.57 -15.07
N VAL A 90 -5.48 -16.34 -16.14
CA VAL A 90 -6.33 -17.38 -16.77
C VAL A 90 -5.47 -18.51 -17.35
N LYS A 91 -4.34 -18.20 -17.99
CA LYS A 91 -3.38 -19.22 -18.45
C LYS A 91 -2.86 -20.07 -17.29
N TRP A 92 -2.46 -19.44 -16.18
CA TRP A 92 -2.01 -20.13 -14.98
C TRP A 92 -3.11 -20.98 -14.34
N GLN A 93 -4.32 -20.44 -14.18
CA GLN A 93 -5.47 -21.19 -13.67
C GLN A 93 -5.80 -22.40 -14.56
N SER A 94 -5.73 -22.23 -15.88
CA SER A 94 -5.96 -23.29 -16.86
C SER A 94 -4.88 -24.36 -16.80
N PHE A 95 -3.60 -23.97 -16.71
CA PHE A 95 -2.48 -24.89 -16.54
C PHE A 95 -2.61 -25.69 -15.24
N ASN A 96 -2.90 -24.99 -14.14
CA ASN A 96 -3.12 -25.59 -12.83
C ASN A 96 -4.27 -26.61 -12.86
N THR A 97 -5.42 -26.22 -13.42
CA THR A 97 -6.58 -27.10 -13.58
C THR A 97 -6.26 -28.33 -14.45
N LYS A 98 -5.51 -28.15 -15.55
CA LYS A 98 -5.07 -29.25 -16.42
C LYS A 98 -4.11 -30.20 -15.71
N ALA A 99 -3.15 -29.68 -14.94
CA ALA A 99 -2.21 -30.49 -14.16
C ALA A 99 -2.93 -31.32 -13.09
N TYR A 100 -3.87 -30.70 -12.36
CA TYR A 100 -4.66 -31.38 -11.33
C TYR A 100 -5.57 -32.47 -11.89
N ASN A 101 -6.25 -32.20 -13.01
CA ASN A 101 -7.21 -33.13 -13.59
C ASN A 101 -6.56 -34.34 -14.27
N LYS A 102 -5.32 -34.21 -14.77
CA LYS A 102 -4.62 -35.30 -15.48
C LYS A 102 -3.79 -36.20 -14.55
N ASN A 103 -3.05 -35.64 -13.59
CA ASN A 103 -2.02 -36.38 -12.86
C ASN A 103 -2.22 -36.40 -11.33
N LEU A 104 -3.14 -35.60 -10.77
CA LEU A 104 -3.29 -35.40 -9.31
C LEU A 104 -4.73 -35.55 -8.84
N LYS A 105 -5.54 -36.35 -9.56
CA LYS A 105 -6.94 -36.62 -9.20
C LYS A 105 -7.00 -37.39 -7.87
N GLY A 106 -7.26 -36.68 -6.78
CA GLY A 106 -7.26 -37.20 -5.41
C GLY A 106 -6.31 -36.49 -4.44
N ALA A 107 -5.40 -35.65 -4.95
CA ALA A 107 -4.54 -34.81 -4.10
C ALA A 107 -5.33 -33.62 -3.52
N THR A 108 -5.05 -33.25 -2.27
CA THR A 108 -5.70 -32.15 -1.58
C THR A 108 -5.45 -30.81 -2.29
N LYS A 109 -6.52 -30.14 -2.71
CA LYS A 109 -6.47 -28.89 -3.52
C LYS A 109 -5.86 -27.67 -2.82
N LYS A 110 -5.64 -27.71 -1.50
CA LYS A 110 -5.25 -26.53 -0.72
C LYS A 110 -3.73 -26.51 -0.54
N SER A 111 -3.07 -25.63 -1.29
CA SER A 111 -1.63 -25.34 -1.12
C SER A 111 -1.37 -24.74 0.27
N ILE A 112 -0.27 -25.13 0.91
CA ILE A 112 0.21 -24.55 2.17
C ILE A 112 0.61 -23.06 2.03
N PHE A 113 0.78 -22.58 0.80
CA PHE A 113 1.05 -21.18 0.47
C PHE A 113 -0.18 -20.42 -0.02
N ALA A 114 -1.37 -21.05 -0.02
CA ALA A 114 -2.60 -20.37 -0.44
C ALA A 114 -2.90 -19.22 0.52
N SER A 115 -3.26 -18.06 -0.04
CA SER A 115 -3.77 -16.95 0.74
C SER A 115 -4.99 -17.42 1.55
N PRO A 116 -5.00 -17.18 2.86
CA PRO A 116 -6.12 -17.58 3.70
C PRO A 116 -7.35 -16.73 3.37
N GLU A 117 -8.53 -17.35 3.43
CA GLU A 117 -9.81 -16.64 3.23
C GLU A 117 -10.18 -15.72 4.41
N SER A 118 -9.47 -15.80 5.54
CA SER A 118 -9.70 -14.94 6.70
C SER A 118 -8.67 -13.81 6.78
N VAL A 119 -9.13 -12.60 7.16
CA VAL A 119 -8.32 -11.36 7.28
C VAL A 119 -7.12 -11.52 8.24
N SER A 120 -7.17 -12.48 9.17
CA SER A 120 -6.11 -12.76 10.13
C SER A 120 -5.13 -13.85 9.69
N GLY A 121 -5.36 -14.51 8.56
CA GLY A 121 -4.53 -15.64 8.18
C GLY A 121 -3.16 -15.18 7.68
N ARG A 122 -2.09 -15.73 8.27
CA ARG A 122 -0.71 -15.56 7.79
C ARG A 122 -0.29 -16.81 7.02
N VAL A 123 0.22 -16.60 5.81
CA VAL A 123 0.81 -17.67 5.00
C VAL A 123 2.14 -18.09 5.61
N GLY A 124 2.39 -19.39 5.79
CA GLY A 124 3.71 -19.93 6.17
C GLY A 124 3.95 -20.19 7.66
N VAL A 125 2.98 -19.95 8.56
CA VAL A 125 3.14 -20.29 9.99
C VAL A 125 2.20 -21.42 10.39
N GLY A 126 2.74 -22.63 10.45
CA GLY A 126 2.29 -23.73 11.34
C GLY A 126 0.90 -24.33 11.15
N THR A 127 0.05 -23.84 10.25
CA THR A 127 -1.29 -24.42 10.04
C THR A 127 -1.42 -24.90 8.61
N CYS A 128 -1.36 -26.22 8.42
CA CYS A 128 -1.65 -26.90 7.16
C CYS A 128 -3.13 -26.73 6.79
N GLY A 129 -3.58 -25.50 6.49
CA GLY A 129 -4.98 -25.19 6.21
C GLY A 129 -5.91 -25.23 7.42
N VAL A 130 -5.37 -25.20 8.65
CA VAL A 130 -6.14 -25.25 9.91
C VAL A 130 -6.11 -23.91 10.67
N GLY A 131 -6.09 -22.80 9.92
CA GLY A 131 -6.13 -21.47 10.52
C GLY A 131 -7.38 -21.29 11.38
N GLY A 132 -7.19 -20.97 12.66
CA GLY A 132 -8.28 -20.67 13.61
C GLY A 132 -8.75 -21.83 14.49
N LYS A 133 -8.21 -23.04 14.36
CA LYS A 133 -8.43 -24.11 15.36
C LYS A 133 -7.28 -24.12 16.37
N PRO A 134 -7.54 -24.12 17.69
CA PRO A 134 -6.50 -24.37 18.66
C PRO A 134 -5.90 -25.77 18.44
N MET A 135 -4.63 -25.95 18.79
CA MET A 135 -4.01 -27.28 18.84
C MET A 135 -4.85 -28.18 19.76
N THR A 136 -5.00 -29.46 19.41
CA THR A 136 -5.87 -30.42 20.10
C THR A 136 -5.71 -30.35 21.62
N GLU A 137 -6.83 -30.18 22.34
CA GLU A 137 -6.87 -30.25 23.81
C GLU A 137 -6.31 -31.59 24.29
N PHE A 138 -5.28 -31.52 25.13
CA PHE A 138 -4.68 -32.70 25.75
C PHE A 138 -5.60 -33.16 26.89
N THR A 139 -6.43 -34.16 26.64
CA THR A 139 -7.13 -34.85 27.73
C THR A 139 -6.11 -35.69 28.49
N HIS A 140 -5.77 -35.27 29.72
CA HIS A 140 -4.96 -36.08 30.64
C HIS A 140 -5.65 -37.44 30.82
N GLN A 141 -5.04 -38.51 30.32
CA GLN A 141 -5.52 -39.84 30.65
C GLN A 141 -5.27 -40.08 32.13
N GLU A 142 -6.32 -40.42 32.88
CA GLU A 142 -6.18 -40.76 34.29
C GLU A 142 -5.21 -41.93 34.43
N LYS A 143 -4.13 -41.71 35.21
CA LYS A 143 -3.19 -42.76 35.58
C LYS A 143 -3.96 -43.86 36.28
N TRP A 144 -4.01 -45.03 35.66
CA TRP A 144 -4.45 -46.30 36.25
C TRP A 144 -3.92 -46.42 37.69
N LYS A 145 -4.82 -46.33 38.67
CA LYS A 145 -4.49 -46.65 40.06
C LYS A 145 -4.48 -48.17 40.16
N LYS A 146 -3.28 -48.74 40.32
CA LYS A 146 -3.13 -50.13 40.76
C LYS A 146 -3.61 -50.19 42.21
N GLU A 147 -4.80 -50.73 42.42
CA GLU A 147 -5.29 -51.00 43.76
C GLU A 147 -4.31 -51.93 44.48
N LYS A 148 -3.94 -51.56 45.70
CA LYS A 148 -3.09 -52.38 46.56
C LYS A 148 -3.90 -53.56 47.08
N ALA A 149 -3.36 -54.75 46.88
CA ALA A 149 -3.83 -55.97 47.53
C ALA A 149 -3.84 -55.79 49.05
N GLY A 150 -4.97 -56.10 49.70
CA GLY A 150 -5.09 -56.08 51.15
C GLY A 150 -6.47 -56.46 51.71
N SER A 151 -6.61 -57.76 52.01
CA SER A 151 -7.44 -58.36 53.06
C SER A 151 -8.92 -58.75 52.79
N SER A 152 -9.11 -60.09 52.81
CA SER A 152 -10.09 -60.84 53.61
C SER A 152 -11.57 -60.87 53.20
N GLY A 153 -12.07 -62.06 52.82
CA GLY A 153 -13.50 -62.39 52.93
C GLY A 153 -14.06 -63.45 51.98
N MET A 154 -13.84 -64.73 52.30
CA MET A 154 -14.79 -65.87 52.20
C MET A 154 -15.69 -66.13 50.95
N VAL A 155 -15.56 -67.38 50.48
CA VAL A 155 -16.63 -68.35 50.11
C VAL A 155 -17.05 -68.56 48.64
N SER A 156 -16.73 -69.79 48.19
CA SER A 156 -17.39 -70.73 47.25
C SER A 156 -17.79 -70.32 45.83
N GLY A 157 -17.33 -71.13 44.87
CA GLY A 157 -18.00 -71.27 43.56
C GLY A 157 -17.08 -71.84 42.49
N ALA A 158 -17.08 -73.16 42.33
CA ALA A 158 -16.43 -73.83 41.22
C ALA A 158 -17.05 -73.42 39.87
N HIS A 159 -16.24 -73.34 38.80
CA HIS A 159 -16.51 -74.01 37.52
C HIS A 159 -15.40 -73.82 36.46
N SER A 160 -14.93 -74.98 36.00
CA SER A 160 -14.39 -75.38 34.68
C SER A 160 -13.40 -74.49 33.89
N ARG A 161 -12.21 -75.08 33.74
CA ARG A 161 -11.21 -74.98 32.66
C ARG A 161 -11.81 -74.83 31.26
N LEU A 162 -11.14 -74.06 30.40
CA LEU A 162 -10.66 -74.56 29.10
C LEU A 162 -9.56 -73.62 28.55
N ALA A 163 -8.33 -74.12 28.56
CA ALA A 163 -7.20 -73.54 27.83
C ALA A 163 -7.32 -73.92 26.35
N HIS A 164 -7.08 -72.98 25.45
CA HIS A 164 -6.66 -73.28 24.08
C HIS A 164 -5.43 -72.44 23.74
N ASN A 165 -4.27 -73.08 23.86
CA ASN A 165 -3.04 -72.66 23.22
C ASN A 165 -3.14 -72.98 21.73
N HIS A 166 -2.83 -72.03 20.85
CA HIS A 166 -2.27 -72.36 19.55
C HIS A 166 -1.22 -71.33 19.13
N ARG A 167 0.02 -71.82 19.01
CA ARG A 167 1.15 -71.23 18.29
C ARG A 167 1.18 -71.79 16.87
N TYR A 168 2.12 -71.21 16.11
CA TYR A 168 2.76 -71.64 14.85
C TYR A 168 2.08 -71.07 13.59
N LYS A 169 2.78 -70.54 12.59
CA LYS A 169 4.20 -70.60 12.20
C LYS A 169 4.75 -69.22 11.88
#